data_AF-A0AB34GE59-F1
#
_entry.id   AF-A0AB34GE59-F1
#
_cell.length_a   1.000
_cell.length_b   1.000
_cell.length_c   1.000
_cell.angle_alpha   90.00
_cell.angle_beta   90.00
_cell.angle_gamma   90.00
#
_symmetry.space_group_name_H-M   'P 1'
#
loop_
_entity.id
_entity.type
_entity.pdbx_description
1 polymer ?
#
loop_
_entity_poly.entity_id
_entity_poly.type
_entity_poly.pdbx_seq_one_letter_code
_entity_poly.pdbx_strand_id
1 'polypeptide(L)'
;MEDIPCSRVGHIYRKYVPYKVPAGVSLARNLKRVAEVWMDEYAEHIYQRRPEYRHLSAGDVTAQKKLRSSLNCKSFKWFMTKIAWDLPKFYPPVEPPAAAWGEIRNVGTGLCADTKHGALGSPLRLESCVRGRGEAAWNNMQVFTFTWREDIRPGDPQHTKKFCFDAISHTSPVTLYDCHSMKGNQLWKYRKDQTLYHPVSGSCMDCSEHDHRIFMNTCNPSSPTQQWLFEHTNSTVLEKFNSN
;
A
#
# COMPACT_ATOMS: atom_id res chain seq x y z
N MET A 1 -7.76 21.21 18.67
CA MET A 1 -6.40 20.64 18.78
C MET A 1 -5.59 21.36 17.72
N GLU A 2 -4.48 21.95 18.12
CA GLU A 2 -3.65 22.79 17.24
C GLU A 2 -2.20 22.38 17.44
N ASP A 3 -1.45 22.23 16.35
CA ASP A 3 0.01 22.15 16.39
C ASP A 3 0.56 23.57 16.29
N ILE A 4 1.49 23.94 17.18
CA ILE A 4 2.04 25.30 17.28
C ILE A 4 3.43 25.36 16.64
N PRO A 5 3.60 25.86 15.40
CA PRO A 5 4.89 25.78 14.69
C PRO A 5 6.05 26.52 15.39
N CYS A 6 5.72 27.53 16.20
CA CYS A 6 6.68 28.32 16.97
C CYS A 6 7.18 27.62 18.24
N SER A 7 6.54 26.53 18.68
CA SER A 7 6.95 25.74 19.84
C SER A 7 7.50 24.40 19.37
N ARG A 8 8.77 24.10 19.67
CA ARG A 8 9.44 22.90 19.17
C ARG A 8 10.05 22.11 20.32
N VAL A 9 9.76 20.82 20.35
CA VAL A 9 10.30 19.86 21.31
C VAL A 9 10.92 18.69 20.54
N GLY A 10 12.17 18.37 20.84
CA GLY A 10 12.81 17.17 20.32
C GLY A 10 12.29 15.92 21.03
N HIS A 11 11.90 14.90 20.27
CA HIS A 11 11.47 13.60 20.81
C HIS A 11 12.37 12.48 20.27
N ILE A 12 12.90 11.65 21.16
CA ILE A 12 13.71 10.48 20.79
C ILE A 12 12.78 9.33 20.44
N TYR A 13 12.59 9.07 19.14
CA TYR A 13 11.88 7.89 18.65
C TYR A 13 12.73 6.64 18.88
N ARG A 14 12.16 5.65 19.56
CA ARG A 14 12.87 4.42 19.91
C ARG A 14 12.98 3.49 18.71
N LYS A 15 14.14 2.86 18.52
CA LYS A 15 14.33 1.80 17.51
C LYS A 15 13.49 0.55 17.80
N TYR A 16 13.30 0.24 19.09
CA TYR A 16 12.45 -0.83 19.59
C TYR A 16 11.97 -0.49 21.01
N VAL A 17 10.94 -1.17 21.51
CA VAL A 17 10.43 -0.97 22.88
C VAL A 17 11.29 -1.80 23.85
N PRO A 18 12.06 -1.17 24.77
CA PRO A 18 13.03 -1.90 25.61
C PRO A 18 12.42 -2.49 26.89
N TYR A 19 11.21 -2.07 27.27
CA TYR A 19 10.54 -2.51 28.49
C TYR A 19 9.57 -3.66 28.23
N LYS A 20 9.32 -4.48 29.26
CA LYS A 20 8.34 -5.57 29.20
C LYS A 20 6.94 -5.03 29.43
N VAL A 21 5.97 -5.59 28.70
CA VAL A 21 4.54 -5.32 28.89
C VAL A 21 3.95 -6.46 29.73
N PRO A 22 3.15 -6.17 30.76
CA PRO A 22 2.50 -7.21 31.55
C PRO A 22 1.62 -8.16 30.70
N ALA A 23 1.49 -9.41 31.15
CA ALA A 23 0.65 -10.39 30.49
C ALA A 23 -0.83 -9.93 30.44
N GLY A 24 -1.52 -10.25 29.34
CA GLY A 24 -2.93 -9.89 29.15
C GLY A 24 -3.20 -8.42 28.78
N VAL A 25 -2.16 -7.62 28.53
CA VAL A 25 -2.29 -6.26 27.98
C VAL A 25 -2.11 -6.30 26.47
N SER A 26 -3.05 -5.73 25.72
CA SER A 26 -2.96 -5.61 24.27
C SER A 26 -3.37 -4.22 23.80
N LEU A 27 -2.67 -3.72 22.77
CA LEU A 27 -3.07 -2.51 22.05
C LEU A 27 -4.49 -2.65 21.49
N ALA A 28 -4.87 -3.86 21.07
CA ALA A 28 -6.18 -4.18 20.54
C ALA A 28 -7.31 -3.86 21.53
N ARG A 29 -7.16 -4.24 22.81
CA ARG A 29 -8.17 -3.95 23.83
C ARG A 29 -8.33 -2.44 24.04
N ASN A 30 -7.22 -1.71 24.07
CA ASN A 30 -7.24 -0.26 24.26
C ASN A 30 -7.91 0.46 23.07
N LEU A 31 -7.55 0.09 21.84
CA LEU A 31 -8.17 0.63 20.63
C LEU A 31 -9.67 0.29 20.57
N LYS A 32 -10.06 -0.93 20.95
CA LYS A 32 -11.48 -1.30 21.00
C LYS A 32 -12.26 -0.44 21.98
N ARG A 33 -11.72 -0.18 23.18
CA ARG A 33 -12.38 0.72 24.16
C ARG A 33 -12.63 2.12 23.58
N VAL A 34 -11.66 2.67 22.86
CA VAL A 34 -11.82 3.98 22.21
C VAL A 34 -12.87 3.92 21.11
N ALA A 35 -12.81 2.90 20.25
CA ALA A 35 -13.75 2.72 19.15
C ALA A 35 -15.21 2.62 19.64
N GLU A 36 -15.45 1.76 20.64
CA GLU A 36 -16.77 1.52 21.24
C GLU A 36 -17.39 2.76 21.91
N VAL A 37 -16.54 3.67 22.42
CA VAL A 37 -17.01 4.86 23.14
C VAL A 37 -17.19 6.05 22.20
N TRP A 38 -16.29 6.23 21.22
CA TRP A 38 -16.17 7.49 20.49
C TRP A 38 -16.38 7.39 18.99
N MET A 39 -16.22 6.23 18.36
CA MET A 39 -16.14 6.12 16.89
C MET A 39 -17.46 5.79 16.20
N ASP A 40 -18.53 5.56 16.95
CA ASP A 40 -19.87 5.27 16.42
C ASP A 40 -19.82 4.18 15.32
N GLU A 41 -20.51 4.37 14.20
CA GLU A 41 -20.53 3.46 13.06
C GLU A 41 -19.15 3.22 12.42
N TYR A 42 -18.18 4.12 12.61
CA TYR A 42 -16.85 3.99 11.99
C TYR A 42 -15.97 2.94 12.68
N ALA A 43 -16.35 2.48 13.89
CA ALA A 43 -15.68 1.36 14.54
C ALA A 43 -15.69 0.09 13.67
N GLU A 44 -16.75 -0.10 12.89
CA GLU A 44 -16.93 -1.23 11.98
C GLU A 44 -15.81 -1.31 10.92
N HIS A 45 -15.31 -0.18 10.44
CA HIS A 45 -14.21 -0.15 9.47
C HIS A 45 -12.88 -0.65 10.04
N ILE A 46 -12.70 -0.60 11.37
CA ILE A 46 -11.56 -1.24 12.05
C ILE A 46 -11.77 -2.76 12.06
N TYR A 47 -12.98 -3.23 12.38
CA TYR A 47 -13.29 -4.65 12.51
C TYR A 47 -13.25 -5.40 11.17
N GLN A 48 -13.57 -4.72 10.07
CA GLN A 48 -13.40 -5.28 8.72
C GLN A 48 -11.94 -5.60 8.40
N ARG A 49 -10.99 -4.84 8.94
CA ARG A 49 -9.54 -5.04 8.74
C ARG A 49 -8.89 -5.91 9.80
N ARG A 50 -9.52 -6.01 10.98
CA ARG A 50 -9.10 -6.82 12.12
C ARG A 50 -10.30 -7.57 12.71
N PRO A 51 -10.72 -8.67 12.07
CA PRO A 51 -11.92 -9.41 12.47
C PRO A 51 -11.88 -9.90 13.93
N GLU A 52 -10.69 -10.16 14.46
CA GLU A 52 -10.47 -10.57 15.84
C GLU A 52 -10.94 -9.54 16.87
N TYR A 53 -11.06 -8.27 16.48
CA TYR A 53 -11.56 -7.21 17.36
C TYR A 53 -13.05 -7.35 17.65
N ARG A 54 -13.85 -8.05 16.82
CA ARG A 54 -15.29 -8.22 17.07
C ARG A 54 -15.56 -8.97 18.37
N HIS A 55 -14.88 -10.10 18.56
CA HIS A 55 -15.07 -10.99 19.70
C HIS A 55 -14.16 -10.64 20.89
N LEU A 56 -13.23 -9.69 20.73
CA LEU A 56 -12.39 -9.20 21.80
C LEU A 56 -13.23 -8.44 22.85
N SER A 57 -13.08 -8.77 24.14
CA SER A 57 -13.71 -7.99 25.21
C SER A 57 -13.04 -6.62 25.37
N ALA A 58 -13.83 -5.54 25.36
CA ALA A 58 -13.37 -4.20 25.66
C ALA A 58 -13.30 -3.92 27.18
N GLY A 59 -13.78 -4.84 28.02
CA GLY A 59 -14.08 -4.59 29.43
C GLY A 59 -15.27 -3.63 29.59
N ASP A 60 -15.49 -3.13 30.81
CA ASP A 60 -16.55 -2.17 31.07
C ASP A 60 -16.19 -0.78 30.50
N VAL A 61 -17.09 -0.23 29.69
CA VAL A 61 -17.01 1.10 29.07
C VAL A 61 -18.21 1.98 29.42
N THR A 62 -19.06 1.55 30.36
CA THR A 62 -20.32 2.22 30.72
C THR A 62 -20.08 3.63 31.24
N ALA A 63 -19.11 3.80 32.14
CA ALA A 63 -18.74 5.10 32.70
C ALA A 63 -18.27 6.08 31.60
N GLN A 64 -17.50 5.61 30.63
CA GLN A 64 -16.98 6.43 29.53
C GLN A 64 -18.09 6.81 28.54
N LYS A 65 -19.03 5.90 28.25
CA LYS A 65 -20.22 6.21 27.46
C LYS A 65 -21.10 7.26 28.15
N LYS A 66 -21.33 7.13 29.47
CA LYS A 66 -22.06 8.13 30.27
C LYS A 66 -21.36 9.50 30.25
N LEU A 67 -20.03 9.53 30.36
CA LEU A 67 -19.25 10.75 30.27
C LEU A 67 -19.46 11.45 28.92
N ARG A 68 -19.33 10.72 27.81
CA ARG A 68 -19.57 11.27 26.46
C ARG A 68 -20.96 11.89 26.35
N SER A 69 -21.99 11.21 26.87
CA SER A 69 -23.36 11.75 26.90
C SER A 69 -23.46 13.02 27.74
N SER A 70 -22.89 13.05 28.95
CA SER A 70 -22.96 14.24 29.82
C SER A 70 -22.26 15.48 29.26
N LEU A 71 -21.25 15.28 28.42
CA LEU A 71 -20.50 16.36 27.76
C LEU A 71 -21.21 16.90 26.51
N ASN A 72 -22.33 16.31 26.09
CA ASN A 72 -23.07 16.68 24.89
C ASN A 72 -22.19 16.76 23.63
N CYS A 73 -21.27 15.79 23.48
CA CYS A 73 -20.34 15.75 22.35
C CYS A 73 -21.06 15.57 21.01
N LYS A 74 -20.45 16.08 19.93
CA LYS A 74 -20.88 15.79 18.55
C LYS A 74 -20.66 14.31 18.19
N SER A 75 -21.30 13.85 17.12
CA SER A 75 -21.09 12.50 16.57
C SER A 75 -19.72 12.36 15.93
N PHE A 76 -19.24 11.12 15.81
CA PHE A 76 -18.01 10.83 15.09
C PHE A 76 -18.12 11.14 13.60
N LYS A 77 -19.30 10.96 13.02
CA LYS A 77 -19.58 11.41 11.65
C LYS A 77 -19.34 12.91 11.46
N TRP A 78 -19.76 13.74 12.41
CA TRP A 78 -19.45 15.18 12.37
C TRP A 78 -17.95 15.42 12.40
N PHE A 79 -17.22 14.71 13.26
CA PHE A 79 -15.75 14.79 13.33
C PHE A 79 -15.10 14.42 11.99
N MET A 80 -15.45 13.28 11.40
CA MET A 80 -14.92 12.83 10.12
C MET A 80 -15.28 13.76 8.95
N THR A 81 -16.42 14.44 9.02
CA THR A 81 -16.89 15.31 7.94
C THR A 81 -16.35 16.73 8.05
N LYS A 82 -16.11 17.23 9.27
CA LYS A 82 -15.76 18.64 9.52
C LYS A 82 -14.33 18.85 9.98
N ILE A 83 -13.78 17.91 10.73
CA ILE A 83 -12.44 18.02 11.32
C ILE A 83 -11.44 17.18 10.53
N ALA A 84 -11.72 15.89 10.34
CA ALA A 84 -10.83 14.94 9.66
C ALA A 84 -11.30 14.61 8.22
N TRP A 85 -11.75 15.62 7.48
CA TRP A 85 -12.35 15.47 6.15
C TRP A 85 -11.34 15.02 5.08
N ASP A 86 -10.07 15.29 5.31
CA ASP A 86 -8.94 14.96 4.44
C ASP A 86 -8.41 13.55 4.71
N LEU A 87 -8.65 12.97 5.89
CA LEU A 87 -8.20 11.61 6.23
C LEU A 87 -8.67 10.55 5.21
N PRO A 88 -9.96 10.50 4.79
CA PRO A 88 -10.41 9.53 3.80
C PRO A 88 -9.75 9.66 2.42
N LYS A 89 -9.11 10.80 2.10
CA LYS A 89 -8.34 10.96 0.85
C LYS A 89 -7.16 9.99 0.80
N PHE A 90 -6.54 9.73 1.96
CA PHE A 90 -5.39 8.85 2.08
C PHE A 90 -5.74 7.50 2.71
N TYR A 91 -6.74 7.44 3.59
CA TYR A 91 -7.14 6.21 4.27
C TYR A 91 -8.67 6.07 4.19
N PRO A 92 -9.21 5.80 2.99
CA PRO A 92 -10.65 5.69 2.83
C PRO A 92 -11.16 4.51 3.66
N PRO A 93 -12.31 4.67 4.34
CA PRO A 93 -12.89 3.61 5.16
C PRO A 93 -13.15 2.34 4.36
N VAL A 94 -13.50 2.49 3.07
CA VAL A 94 -13.57 1.42 2.07
C VAL A 94 -12.62 1.79 0.93
N GLU A 95 -11.62 0.95 0.70
CA GLU A 95 -10.64 1.19 -0.35
C GLU A 95 -11.24 0.95 -1.75
N PRO A 96 -11.01 1.84 -2.73
CA PRO A 96 -11.41 1.58 -4.11
C PRO A 96 -10.70 0.34 -4.68
N PRO A 97 -11.28 -0.30 -5.71
CA PRO A 97 -10.68 -1.48 -6.31
C PRO A 97 -9.32 -1.17 -6.97
N ALA A 98 -8.46 -2.19 -7.01
CA ALA A 98 -7.19 -2.15 -7.71
C ALA A 98 -7.37 -2.07 -9.24
N ALA A 99 -6.38 -1.49 -9.91
CA ALA A 99 -6.35 -1.35 -11.38
C ALA A 99 -5.89 -2.63 -12.07
N ALA A 100 -4.95 -3.36 -11.45
CA ALA A 100 -4.43 -4.63 -11.95
C ALA A 100 -3.79 -5.43 -10.81
N TRP A 101 -3.74 -6.76 -10.93
CA TRP A 101 -3.08 -7.62 -9.94
C TRP A 101 -2.69 -8.99 -10.50
N GLY A 102 -1.89 -9.72 -9.72
CA GLY A 102 -1.34 -11.04 -10.07
C GLY A 102 0.12 -10.95 -10.49
N GLU A 103 0.56 -11.89 -11.34
CA GLU A 103 1.91 -11.82 -11.91
C GLU A 103 2.08 -10.66 -12.91
N ILE A 104 3.30 -10.13 -13.00
CA ILE A 104 3.70 -9.16 -14.03
C ILE A 104 4.70 -9.85 -14.95
N ARG A 105 4.24 -10.28 -16.13
CA ARG A 105 5.08 -10.93 -17.15
C ARG A 105 5.62 -9.91 -18.14
N ASN A 106 6.90 -10.01 -18.47
CA ASN A 106 7.49 -9.28 -19.59
C ASN A 106 7.24 -10.00 -20.92
N VAL A 107 6.87 -9.27 -21.97
CA VAL A 107 6.57 -9.86 -23.29
C VAL A 107 7.84 -10.31 -24.01
N GLY A 108 8.92 -9.53 -23.96
CA GLY A 108 10.18 -9.85 -24.65
C GLY A 108 10.87 -11.10 -24.12
N THR A 109 11.09 -11.16 -22.80
CA THR A 109 11.78 -12.29 -22.17
C THR A 109 10.87 -13.46 -21.83
N GLY A 110 9.55 -13.24 -21.71
CA GLY A 110 8.59 -14.21 -21.19
C GLY A 110 8.71 -14.49 -19.68
N LEU A 111 9.68 -13.87 -19.00
CA LEU A 111 9.93 -13.98 -17.57
C LEU A 111 8.98 -13.09 -16.76
N CYS A 112 8.87 -13.38 -15.46
CA CYS A 112 8.02 -12.63 -14.54
C CYS A 112 8.86 -11.76 -13.61
N ALA A 113 8.33 -10.58 -13.26
CA ALA A 113 8.90 -9.75 -12.22
C ALA A 113 8.88 -10.51 -10.89
N ASP A 114 9.98 -10.47 -10.17
CA ASP A 114 10.16 -11.15 -8.90
C ASP A 114 11.00 -10.29 -7.95
N THR A 115 10.72 -10.43 -6.66
CA THR A 115 11.42 -9.67 -5.60
C THR A 115 12.32 -10.54 -4.73
N LYS A 116 12.31 -11.87 -4.86
CA LYS A 116 12.99 -12.87 -4.01
C LYS A 116 12.82 -12.63 -2.51
N HIS A 117 11.65 -12.14 -2.08
CA HIS A 117 11.40 -11.66 -0.71
C HIS A 117 12.41 -10.60 -0.23
N GLY A 118 12.97 -9.82 -1.17
CA GLY A 118 13.96 -8.81 -0.92
C GLY A 118 13.52 -7.81 0.15
N ALA A 119 14.46 -7.45 1.02
CA ALA A 119 14.27 -6.43 2.02
C ALA A 119 14.12 -5.03 1.38
N LEU A 120 13.78 -4.03 2.20
CA LEU A 120 13.74 -2.62 1.80
C LEU A 120 14.99 -2.24 0.98
N GLY A 121 14.79 -1.62 -0.18
CA GLY A 121 15.84 -1.19 -1.11
C GLY A 121 16.30 -2.27 -2.10
N SER A 122 15.76 -3.49 -2.04
CA SER A 122 16.14 -4.54 -3.01
C SER A 122 15.62 -4.19 -4.41
N PRO A 123 16.46 -4.30 -5.45
CA PRO A 123 16.04 -4.16 -6.84
C PRO A 123 15.09 -5.28 -7.27
N LEU A 124 14.16 -4.94 -8.16
CA LEU A 124 13.37 -5.90 -8.90
C LEU A 124 14.21 -6.68 -9.91
N ARG A 125 13.83 -7.93 -10.14
CA ARG A 125 14.49 -8.84 -11.08
C ARG A 125 13.48 -9.62 -11.89
N LEU A 126 13.96 -10.27 -12.94
CA LEU A 126 13.21 -11.24 -13.70
C LEU A 126 13.55 -12.66 -13.24
N GLU A 127 12.53 -13.49 -13.09
CA GLU A 127 12.66 -14.91 -12.81
C GLU A 127 11.63 -15.72 -13.60
N SER A 128 11.83 -17.04 -13.64
CA SER A 128 10.86 -17.96 -14.24
C SER A 128 9.49 -17.82 -13.57
N CYS A 129 8.43 -17.71 -14.37
CA CYS A 129 7.08 -17.52 -13.88
C CYS A 129 6.58 -18.75 -13.09
N VAL A 130 6.13 -18.53 -11.85
CA VAL A 130 5.73 -19.61 -10.93
C VAL A 130 4.28 -20.07 -11.14
N ARG A 131 3.36 -19.15 -11.48
CA ARG A 131 1.91 -19.41 -11.67
C ARG A 131 1.25 -20.27 -10.57
N GLY A 132 1.68 -20.12 -9.31
CA GLY A 132 1.19 -20.93 -8.18
C GLY A 132 1.57 -22.43 -8.23
N ARG A 133 2.45 -22.85 -9.16
CA ARG A 133 2.88 -24.25 -9.36
C ARG A 133 4.33 -24.51 -8.93
N GLY A 134 5.04 -23.51 -8.43
CA GLY A 134 6.43 -23.64 -8.01
C GLY A 134 6.55 -24.11 -6.56
N GLU A 135 7.65 -24.81 -6.27
CA GLU A 135 8.00 -25.19 -4.91
C GLU A 135 8.22 -23.93 -4.05
N ALA A 136 7.59 -23.88 -2.87
CA ALA A 136 7.75 -22.78 -1.91
C ALA A 136 9.21 -22.60 -1.43
N ALA A 137 10.10 -23.55 -1.74
CA ALA A 137 11.51 -23.55 -1.39
C ALA A 137 12.30 -22.39 -2.02
N TRP A 138 11.84 -21.82 -3.14
CA TRP A 138 12.62 -20.84 -3.92
C TRP A 138 12.40 -19.37 -3.54
N ASN A 139 11.62 -19.09 -2.48
CA ASN A 139 11.33 -17.72 -2.01
C ASN A 139 10.86 -16.77 -3.14
N ASN A 140 10.02 -17.25 -4.05
CA ASN A 140 9.49 -16.42 -5.13
C ASN A 140 8.36 -15.52 -4.61
N MET A 141 8.39 -14.25 -5.00
CA MET A 141 7.35 -13.27 -4.69
C MET A 141 7.06 -12.49 -5.97
N GLN A 142 6.16 -13.07 -6.76
CA GLN A 142 5.77 -12.62 -8.11
C GLN A 142 4.33 -12.07 -8.15
N VAL A 143 3.65 -11.99 -7.01
CA VAL A 143 2.29 -11.42 -6.94
C VAL A 143 2.40 -9.94 -6.62
N PHE A 144 1.81 -9.11 -7.47
CA PHE A 144 1.76 -7.66 -7.29
C PHE A 144 0.34 -7.14 -7.45
N THR A 145 0.11 -5.94 -6.91
CA THR A 145 -1.12 -5.19 -7.07
C THR A 145 -0.79 -3.77 -7.48
N PHE A 146 -1.40 -3.31 -8.57
CA PHE A 146 -1.45 -1.91 -8.95
C PHE A 146 -2.66 -1.26 -8.26
N THR A 147 -2.40 -0.57 -7.15
CA THR A 147 -3.44 -0.16 -6.21
C THR A 147 -4.22 1.05 -6.72
N TRP A 148 -5.31 1.38 -6.03
CA TRP A 148 -6.10 2.59 -6.29
C TRP A 148 -5.32 3.91 -6.10
N ARG A 149 -4.11 3.84 -5.50
CA ARG A 149 -3.23 4.99 -5.25
C ARG A 149 -2.28 5.30 -6.41
N GLU A 150 -2.41 4.56 -7.51
CA GLU A 150 -1.49 4.62 -8.67
C GLU A 150 -0.05 4.21 -8.31
N ASP A 151 0.10 3.30 -7.33
CA ASP A 151 1.37 2.66 -6.96
C ASP A 151 1.31 1.14 -7.10
N ILE A 152 2.46 0.49 -7.32
CA ILE A 152 2.57 -0.96 -7.50
C ILE A 152 3.24 -1.57 -6.28
N ARG A 153 2.62 -2.59 -5.68
CA ARG A 153 3.05 -3.20 -4.42
C ARG A 153 3.08 -4.73 -4.50
N PRO A 154 3.99 -5.42 -3.80
CA PRO A 154 3.91 -6.88 -3.65
C PRO A 154 2.69 -7.30 -2.83
N GLY A 155 2.06 -8.41 -3.20
CA GLY A 155 0.93 -9.04 -2.53
C GLY A 155 -0.35 -8.97 -3.35
N ASP A 156 -1.32 -9.81 -2.97
CA ASP A 156 -2.67 -9.76 -3.53
C ASP A 156 -3.40 -8.47 -3.09
N PRO A 157 -4.48 -8.06 -3.79
CA PRO A 157 -5.16 -6.80 -3.49
C PRO A 157 -5.70 -6.68 -2.06
N GLN A 158 -5.95 -7.80 -1.37
CA GLN A 158 -6.44 -7.80 0.00
C GLN A 158 -5.30 -7.79 1.03
N HIS A 159 -4.12 -8.32 0.69
CA HIS A 159 -2.96 -8.44 1.60
C HIS A 159 -1.68 -7.80 1.03
N THR A 160 -1.80 -6.62 0.43
CA THR A 160 -0.65 -5.86 -0.06
C THR A 160 0.35 -5.52 1.05
N LYS A 161 1.64 -5.54 0.72
CA LYS A 161 2.72 -5.08 1.61
C LYS A 161 2.84 -3.56 1.58
N LYS A 162 3.53 -2.99 2.57
CA LYS A 162 3.83 -1.54 2.64
C LYS A 162 5.07 -1.12 1.84
N PHE A 163 5.45 -1.94 0.86
CA PHE A 163 6.53 -1.63 -0.06
C PHE A 163 5.98 -1.37 -1.46
N CYS A 164 6.52 -0.36 -2.12
CA CYS A 164 6.10 0.12 -3.42
C CYS A 164 7.26 0.11 -4.40
N PHE A 165 6.95 0.00 -5.69
CA PHE A 165 7.93 0.23 -6.75
C PHE A 165 8.38 1.69 -6.72
N ASP A 166 9.67 1.88 -6.53
CA ASP A 166 10.34 3.16 -6.42
C ASP A 166 11.45 3.26 -7.46
N ALA A 167 11.42 4.32 -8.27
CA ALA A 167 12.41 4.61 -9.30
C ALA A 167 12.91 6.05 -9.21
N ILE A 168 14.23 6.22 -9.06
CA ILE A 168 14.85 7.51 -8.75
C ILE A 168 15.15 8.31 -10.02
N SER A 169 15.58 7.65 -11.10
CA SER A 169 15.97 8.29 -12.35
C SER A 169 15.40 7.58 -13.57
N HIS A 170 15.67 8.12 -14.76
CA HIS A 170 15.28 7.50 -16.03
C HIS A 170 16.19 6.33 -16.46
N THR A 171 17.19 5.98 -15.65
CA THR A 171 18.12 4.86 -15.88
C THR A 171 18.31 3.95 -14.65
N SER A 172 17.71 4.30 -13.50
CA SER A 172 17.88 3.56 -12.25
C SER A 172 17.18 2.19 -12.31
N PRO A 173 17.60 1.22 -11.50
CA PRO A 173 16.76 0.06 -11.22
C PRO A 173 15.44 0.48 -10.56
N VAL A 174 14.42 -0.37 -10.66
CA VAL A 174 13.20 -0.26 -9.84
C VAL A 174 13.43 -1.02 -8.55
N THR A 175 13.14 -0.40 -7.40
CA THR A 175 13.37 -0.97 -6.08
C THR A 175 12.09 -1.05 -5.25
N LEU A 176 12.11 -1.82 -4.16
CA LEU A 176 11.05 -1.80 -3.16
C LEU A 176 11.36 -0.81 -2.04
N TYR A 177 10.57 0.26 -1.92
CA TYR A 177 10.71 1.27 -0.86
C TYR A 177 9.42 1.47 -0.05
N ASP A 178 9.51 2.08 1.13
CA ASP A 178 8.36 2.32 2.01
C ASP A 178 7.32 3.23 1.33
N CYS A 179 6.09 2.73 1.21
CA CYS A 179 5.04 3.47 0.51
C CYS A 179 4.62 4.76 1.23
N HIS A 180 4.62 5.88 0.51
CA HIS A 180 4.28 7.20 1.09
C HIS A 180 2.98 7.85 0.58
N SER A 181 2.27 7.26 -0.40
CA SER A 181 0.99 7.78 -0.93
C SER A 181 1.03 9.20 -1.53
N MET A 182 2.18 9.65 -2.02
CA MET A 182 2.36 11.02 -2.56
C MET A 182 2.54 11.10 -4.09
N LYS A 183 2.35 9.99 -4.83
CA LYS A 183 2.49 9.94 -6.30
C LYS A 183 3.84 10.46 -6.87
N GLY A 184 4.91 10.47 -6.08
CA GLY A 184 6.25 10.90 -6.54
C GLY A 184 6.93 9.83 -7.39
N ASN A 185 8.16 9.47 -7.01
CA ASN A 185 8.95 8.34 -7.53
C ASN A 185 8.28 6.95 -7.39
N GLN A 186 7.07 6.89 -6.85
CA GLN A 186 6.24 5.69 -6.78
C GLN A 186 4.96 5.77 -7.62
N LEU A 187 4.80 6.80 -8.46
CA LEU A 187 3.66 6.93 -9.36
C LEU A 187 3.91 6.19 -10.65
N TRP A 188 2.97 5.30 -10.99
CA TRP A 188 3.02 4.52 -12.21
C TRP A 188 1.77 4.74 -13.04
N LYS A 189 1.91 4.66 -14.37
CA LYS A 189 0.80 4.55 -15.31
C LYS A 189 0.97 3.28 -16.14
N TYR A 190 -0.06 2.45 -16.15
CA TYR A 190 -0.12 1.31 -17.06
C TYR A 190 -0.93 1.70 -18.30
N ARG A 191 -0.24 1.85 -19.43
CA ARG A 191 -0.80 2.41 -20.67
C ARG A 191 -1.35 1.31 -21.58
N LYS A 192 -2.09 1.71 -22.64
CA LYS A 192 -2.66 0.78 -23.63
C LYS A 192 -1.61 0.02 -24.44
N ASP A 193 -0.41 0.58 -24.57
CA ASP A 193 0.76 -0.06 -25.18
C ASP A 193 1.46 -1.05 -24.22
N GLN A 194 0.84 -1.38 -23.08
CA GLN A 194 1.35 -2.32 -22.07
C GLN A 194 2.64 -1.84 -21.39
N THR A 195 3.00 -0.56 -21.52
CA THR A 195 4.15 0.01 -20.82
C THR A 195 3.78 0.42 -19.40
N LEU A 196 4.75 0.27 -18.49
CA LEU A 196 4.73 0.86 -17.16
C LEU A 196 5.49 2.18 -17.19
N TYR A 197 4.75 3.25 -17.46
CA TYR A 197 5.28 4.60 -17.56
C TYR A 197 5.45 5.22 -16.17
N HIS A 198 6.60 5.83 -15.93
CA HIS A 198 6.91 6.57 -14.72
C HIS A 198 6.91 8.08 -15.03
N PRO A 199 5.82 8.82 -14.73
CA PRO A 199 5.69 10.22 -15.14
C PRO A 199 6.75 11.14 -14.56
N VAL A 200 7.22 10.85 -13.34
CA VAL A 200 8.18 11.71 -12.64
C VAL A 200 9.56 11.70 -13.28
N SER A 201 9.99 10.58 -13.88
CA SER A 201 11.25 10.51 -14.62
C SER A 201 11.09 10.58 -16.14
N GLY A 202 9.86 10.61 -16.67
CA GLY A 202 9.60 10.66 -18.11
C GLY A 202 10.06 9.41 -18.87
N SER A 203 10.13 8.26 -18.19
CA SER A 203 10.72 7.01 -18.70
C SER A 203 9.81 5.81 -18.43
N CYS A 204 10.15 4.66 -19.01
CA CYS A 204 9.36 3.43 -18.91
C CYS A 204 10.20 2.33 -18.27
N MET A 205 9.52 1.39 -17.61
CA MET A 205 10.16 0.20 -17.06
C MET A 205 10.57 -0.74 -18.21
N ASP A 206 11.86 -1.08 -18.23
CA ASP A 206 12.53 -1.93 -19.21
C ASP A 206 13.25 -3.07 -18.50
N CYS A 207 13.74 -4.05 -19.26
CA CYS A 207 14.53 -5.14 -18.72
C CYS A 207 15.66 -5.57 -19.64
N SER A 208 16.65 -6.25 -19.04
CA SER A 208 17.77 -6.85 -19.77
C SER A 208 17.48 -8.33 -19.97
N GLU A 209 17.49 -8.77 -21.22
CA GLU A 209 17.34 -10.19 -21.59
C GLU A 209 18.52 -11.05 -21.10
N HIS A 210 19.70 -10.45 -20.91
CA HIS A 210 20.91 -11.17 -20.50
C HIS A 210 21.09 -11.24 -18.98
N ASP A 211 20.91 -10.10 -18.30
CA ASP A 211 21.23 -9.99 -16.87
C ASP A 211 20.01 -10.17 -15.96
N HIS A 212 18.81 -10.32 -16.54
CA HIS A 212 17.54 -10.47 -15.83
C HIS A 212 17.25 -9.32 -14.85
N ARG A 213 17.79 -8.13 -15.14
CA ARG A 213 17.61 -6.91 -14.35
C ARG A 213 16.46 -6.07 -14.91
N ILE A 214 15.72 -5.42 -14.02
CA ILE A 214 14.67 -4.45 -14.37
C ILE A 214 15.20 -3.03 -14.06
N PHE A 215 15.06 -2.12 -15.01
CA PHE A 215 15.57 -0.75 -14.93
C PHE A 215 14.70 0.22 -15.72
N MET A 216 14.88 1.51 -15.49
CA MET A 216 14.19 2.56 -16.25
C MET A 216 14.93 2.86 -17.55
N ASN A 217 14.22 3.16 -18.63
CA ASN A 217 14.81 3.53 -19.91
C ASN A 217 13.89 4.43 -20.74
N THR A 218 14.40 5.02 -21.83
CA THR A 218 13.58 5.78 -22.78
C THR A 218 12.40 4.93 -23.27
N CYS A 219 11.19 5.48 -23.18
CA CYS A 219 9.97 4.77 -23.57
C CYS A 219 9.96 4.43 -25.06
N ASN A 220 9.74 3.15 -25.37
CA ASN A 220 9.52 2.64 -26.70
C ASN A 220 8.29 1.71 -26.71
N PRO A 221 7.12 2.20 -27.15
CA PRO A 221 5.87 1.42 -27.17
C PRO A 221 5.94 0.12 -27.99
N SER A 222 6.86 0.05 -28.96
CA SER A 222 7.05 -1.11 -29.83
C SER A 222 8.05 -2.12 -29.26
N SER A 223 8.73 -1.82 -28.15
CA SER A 223 9.76 -2.70 -27.59
C SER A 223 9.13 -3.82 -26.73
N PRO A 224 9.36 -5.11 -27.05
CA PRO A 224 8.87 -6.22 -26.24
C PRO A 224 9.42 -6.22 -24.80
N THR A 225 10.65 -5.72 -24.59
CA THR A 225 11.27 -5.65 -23.26
C THR A 225 10.64 -4.60 -22.35
N GLN A 226 9.85 -3.67 -22.90
CA GLN A 226 9.09 -2.65 -22.16
C GLN A 226 7.59 -2.94 -22.08
N GLN A 227 7.14 -4.05 -22.65
CA GLN A 227 5.74 -4.48 -22.60
C GLN A 227 5.54 -5.48 -21.46
N TRP A 228 4.59 -5.15 -20.57
CA TRP A 228 4.32 -5.89 -19.34
C TRP A 228 2.85 -6.29 -19.29
N LEU A 229 2.58 -7.54 -18.91
CA LEU A 229 1.24 -8.10 -18.80
C LEU A 229 0.93 -8.44 -17.35
N PHE A 230 -0.12 -7.82 -16.81
CA PHE A 230 -0.72 -8.26 -15.56
C PHE A 230 -1.67 -9.44 -15.81
N GLU A 231 -1.74 -10.36 -14.86
CA GLU A 231 -2.68 -11.49 -14.89
C GLU A 231 -4.15 -11.05 -14.94
N HIS A 232 -4.50 -10.04 -14.13
CA HIS A 232 -5.84 -9.48 -14.06
C HIS A 232 -5.81 -7.96 -14.14
N THR A 233 -6.80 -7.37 -14.81
CA THR A 233 -6.93 -5.91 -14.97
C THR A 233 -8.37 -5.45 -14.80
N ASN A 234 -8.53 -4.19 -14.41
CA ASN A 234 -9.78 -3.47 -14.38
C ASN A 234 -9.67 -2.26 -15.32
N SER A 235 -10.16 -2.42 -16.56
CA SER A 235 -10.05 -1.41 -17.61
C SER A 235 -10.69 -0.07 -17.21
N THR A 236 -11.81 -0.08 -16.49
CA THR A 236 -12.48 1.14 -16.03
C THR A 236 -11.60 1.97 -15.09
N VAL A 237 -10.83 1.32 -14.20
CA VAL A 237 -9.89 2.01 -13.31
C VAL A 237 -8.67 2.50 -14.09
N LEU A 238 -8.14 1.66 -15.00
CA LEU A 238 -7.00 2.03 -15.85
C LEU A 238 -7.29 3.21 -16.77
N GLU A 239 -8.49 3.30 -17.34
CA GLU A 239 -8.91 4.44 -18.14
C GLU A 239 -8.93 5.73 -17.32
N LYS A 240 -9.43 5.68 -16.08
CA LYS A 240 -9.44 6.81 -15.17
C LYS A 240 -8.04 7.30 -14.78
N PHE A 241 -7.06 6.40 -14.64
CA PHE A 241 -5.67 6.78 -14.33
C PHE A 241 -4.93 7.38 -15.53
N ASN A 242 -5.38 7.04 -16.74
CA ASN A 242 -4.78 7.49 -17.99
C ASN A 242 -5.47 8.71 -18.60
N SER A 243 -6.68 9.06 -18.19
CA SER A 243 -7.29 10.35 -18.53
C SER A 243 -6.51 11.48 -17.86
N ASN A 244 -6.10 12.47 -18.65
CA ASN A 244 -5.41 13.68 -18.18
C ASN A 244 -6.31 14.53 -17.30
#